data_AF-A0A7S3GFZ2-F1
#
_entry.id   AF-A0A7S3GFZ2-F1
#
_cell.length_a   1.000
_cell.length_b   1.000
_cell.length_c   1.000
_cell.angle_alpha   90.00
_cell.angle_beta   90.00
_cell.angle_gamma   90.00
#
_symmetry.space_group_name_H-M   'P 1'
#
loop_
_entity.id
_entity.type
_entity.pdbx_description
1 polymer ?
#
loop_
_entity_poly.entity_id
_entity_poly.type
_entity_poly.pdbx_seq_one_letter_code
_entity_poly.pdbx_strand_id
1 'polypeptide(L)'
;MATSEKCKNRWRIVLTVVIFIIVGPTLVGFPAFSAAAMDEGVYENVCPNGSEAKASEFHEANILNITVKAKCEEQQLKFNLMLILFTSFANVTPVISSICSLIIKPKYLAMIGGCIMTTGYLLFAFSTPYFEAYEVGSAIIGFGYSVCFLPLFSVAFREPGWTHIVYPLIVEPKSIMRSWPKFHNYFAASVI
;
A
#
# COMPACT_ATOMS: atom_id res chain seq x y z
N MET A 1 -39.78 -3.47 7.07
CA MET A 1 -38.69 -2.49 7.34
C MET A 1 -37.28 -3.10 7.43
N ALA A 2 -37.11 -4.40 7.70
CA ALA A 2 -35.79 -5.06 7.79
C ALA A 2 -35.00 -5.21 6.47
N THR A 3 -35.62 -5.02 5.31
CA THR A 3 -34.97 -5.14 3.98
C THR A 3 -34.13 -3.92 3.60
N SER A 4 -34.50 -2.73 4.10
CA SER A 4 -33.78 -1.48 3.82
C SER A 4 -32.40 -1.42 4.49
N GLU A 5 -32.29 -1.88 5.74
CA GLU A 5 -31.01 -1.91 6.47
C GLU A 5 -30.00 -2.89 5.89
N LYS A 6 -30.46 -4.08 5.44
CA LYS A 6 -29.60 -5.07 4.78
C LYS A 6 -28.99 -4.52 3.50
N CYS A 7 -29.79 -3.82 2.67
CA CYS A 7 -29.30 -3.16 1.46
C CYS A 7 -28.33 -2.02 1.77
N LYS A 8 -28.58 -1.26 2.84
CA LYS A 8 -27.73 -0.17 3.31
C LYS A 8 -26.40 -0.65 3.92
N ASN A 9 -26.31 -1.87 4.43
CA ASN A 9 -25.03 -2.44 4.89
C ASN A 9 -24.22 -3.08 3.75
N ARG A 10 -24.89 -3.66 2.74
CA ARG A 10 -24.21 -4.28 1.59
C ARG A 10 -23.36 -3.30 0.78
N TRP A 11 -23.85 -2.07 0.50
CA TRP A 11 -23.04 -1.09 -0.25
C TRP A 11 -21.79 -0.65 0.50
N ARG A 12 -21.83 -0.61 1.84
CA ARG A 12 -20.66 -0.26 2.67
C ARG A 12 -19.55 -1.29 2.53
N ILE A 13 -19.92 -2.57 2.53
CA ILE A 13 -18.97 -3.67 2.31
C ILE A 13 -18.35 -3.56 0.92
N VAL A 14 -19.18 -3.39 -0.13
CA VAL A 14 -18.68 -3.24 -1.51
C VAL A 14 -17.74 -2.04 -1.63
N LEU A 15 -18.07 -0.91 -1.02
CA LEU A 15 -17.24 0.29 -1.07
C LEU A 15 -15.91 0.09 -0.32
N THR A 16 -15.92 -0.58 0.83
CA THR A 16 -14.70 -0.98 1.55
C THR A 16 -13.85 -1.91 0.68
N VAL A 17 -14.45 -2.93 0.05
CA VAL A 17 -13.76 -3.87 -0.84
C VAL A 17 -13.07 -3.15 -1.99
N VAL A 18 -13.77 -2.23 -2.66
CA VAL A 18 -13.22 -1.45 -3.78
C VAL A 18 -12.06 -0.56 -3.33
N ILE A 19 -12.20 0.14 -2.19
CA ILE A 19 -11.12 0.95 -1.63
C ILE A 19 -9.89 0.09 -1.31
N PHE A 20 -10.08 -1.13 -0.80
CA PHE A 20 -8.98 -2.06 -0.53
C PHE A 20 -8.28 -2.56 -1.79
N ILE A 21 -9.00 -2.79 -2.88
CA ILE A 21 -8.39 -3.17 -4.16
C ILE A 21 -7.53 -2.02 -4.70
N ILE A 22 -7.96 -0.77 -4.51
CA ILE A 22 -7.26 0.42 -4.99
C ILE A 22 -6.04 0.74 -4.10
N VAL A 23 -6.19 0.68 -2.77
CA VAL A 23 -5.18 1.14 -1.79
C VAL A 23 -4.31 0.01 -1.24
N GLY A 24 -4.84 -1.21 -1.16
CA GLY A 24 -4.18 -2.38 -0.56
C GLY A 24 -2.93 -2.94 -1.26
N PRO A 25 -2.71 -2.79 -2.58
CA PRO A 25 -1.52 -3.33 -3.23
C PRO A 25 -0.28 -2.42 -3.13
N THR A 26 -0.17 -1.53 -2.14
CA THR A 26 0.99 -0.62 -1.99
C THR A 26 2.33 -1.36 -1.87
N LEU A 27 2.40 -2.45 -1.11
CA LEU A 27 3.61 -3.28 -1.01
C LEU A 27 3.88 -4.11 -2.27
N VAL A 28 2.82 -4.53 -2.94
CA VAL A 28 2.89 -5.37 -4.14
C VAL A 28 3.37 -4.58 -5.34
N GLY A 29 2.95 -3.32 -5.42
CA GLY A 29 3.36 -2.39 -6.46
C GLY A 29 4.76 -1.83 -6.25
N PHE A 30 5.43 -2.13 -5.13
CA PHE A 30 6.73 -1.53 -4.81
C PHE A 30 7.79 -1.75 -5.90
N PRO A 31 7.97 -2.94 -6.51
CA PRO A 31 8.96 -3.11 -7.58
C PRO A 31 8.65 -2.29 -8.83
N ALA A 32 7.37 -2.14 -9.18
CA ALA A 32 6.96 -1.31 -10.30
C ALA A 32 7.11 0.18 -9.98
N PHE A 33 6.77 0.58 -8.75
CA PHE A 33 6.97 1.93 -8.24
C PHE A 33 8.45 2.30 -8.18
N SER A 34 9.31 1.45 -7.64
CA SER A 34 10.75 1.73 -7.54
C SER A 34 11.38 1.81 -8.91
N ALA A 35 10.99 0.95 -9.86
CA ALA A 35 11.44 1.06 -11.24
C ALA A 35 11.08 2.41 -11.85
N ALA A 36 9.81 2.82 -11.75
CA ALA A 36 9.33 4.10 -12.29
C ALA A 36 9.96 5.32 -11.58
N ALA A 37 10.09 5.27 -10.25
CA ALA A 37 10.67 6.36 -9.48
C ALA A 37 12.18 6.55 -9.77
N MET A 38 12.91 5.45 -10.02
CA MET A 38 14.30 5.52 -10.48
C MET A 38 14.40 6.14 -11.87
N ASP A 39 13.45 5.85 -12.77
CA ASP A 39 13.42 6.40 -14.13
C ASP A 39 13.14 7.92 -14.13
N GLU A 40 12.39 8.42 -13.14
CA GLU A 40 12.15 9.86 -12.89
C GLU A 40 13.35 10.57 -12.19
N GLY A 41 14.45 9.86 -11.92
CA GLY A 41 15.66 10.46 -11.32
C GLY A 41 15.63 10.60 -9.80
N VAL A 42 14.72 9.90 -9.10
CA VAL A 42 14.72 9.89 -7.63
C VAL A 42 16.00 9.23 -7.11
N TYR A 43 16.72 9.93 -6.23
CA TYR A 43 18.06 9.56 -5.74
C TYR A 43 19.18 9.53 -6.80
N GLU A 44 19.01 10.22 -7.94
CA GLU A 44 20.06 10.33 -8.95
C GLU A 44 21.34 10.99 -8.39
N ASN A 45 21.18 11.93 -7.45
CA ASN A 45 22.27 12.62 -6.75
C ASN A 45 23.19 11.70 -5.92
N VAL A 46 22.74 10.50 -5.59
CA VAL A 46 23.51 9.54 -4.79
C VAL A 46 24.52 8.80 -5.67
N CYS A 47 24.28 8.72 -6.99
CA CYS A 47 25.16 7.96 -7.88
C CYS A 47 26.53 8.66 -7.99
N PRO A 48 27.66 7.96 -7.72
CA PRO A 48 28.98 8.52 -7.95
C PRO A 48 29.16 9.01 -9.40
N ASN A 49 29.73 10.20 -9.59
CA ASN A 49 30.07 10.73 -10.92
C ASN A 49 30.93 9.72 -11.69
N GLY A 50 30.40 9.15 -12.78
CA GLY A 50 31.09 8.12 -13.58
C GLY A 50 30.74 6.67 -13.20
N SER A 51 29.80 6.46 -12.30
CA SER A 51 29.20 5.16 -11.96
C SER A 51 27.76 5.06 -12.49
N GLU A 52 27.56 5.44 -13.76
CA GLU A 52 26.58 4.72 -14.57
C GLU A 52 27.03 3.26 -14.58
N ALA A 53 26.64 2.55 -13.52
CA ALA A 53 27.05 1.19 -13.25
C ALA A 53 26.68 0.41 -14.50
N LYS A 54 27.71 -0.12 -15.15
CA LYS A 54 27.66 -1.11 -16.23
C LYS A 54 26.28 -1.72 -16.25
N ALA A 55 25.44 -1.24 -17.16
CA ALA A 55 24.11 -1.76 -17.37
C ALA A 55 24.28 -3.28 -17.33
N SER A 56 23.67 -3.90 -16.32
CA SER A 56 23.53 -5.35 -16.31
C SER A 56 23.08 -5.70 -17.70
N GLU A 57 23.95 -6.43 -18.37
CA GLU A 57 23.92 -6.91 -19.74
C GLU A 57 22.52 -7.44 -20.10
N PHE A 58 21.56 -6.55 -20.33
CA PHE A 58 20.31 -6.84 -20.99
C PHE A 58 20.55 -6.42 -22.44
N HIS A 59 21.23 -7.32 -23.14
CA HIS A 59 21.34 -7.37 -24.59
C HIS A 59 19.96 -7.15 -25.24
N GLU A 60 19.57 -5.91 -25.56
CA GLU A 60 18.71 -5.58 -26.71
C GLU A 60 18.38 -4.08 -26.92
N ALA A 61 19.00 -3.11 -26.25
CA ALA A 61 18.70 -1.69 -26.49
C ALA A 61 19.63 -1.02 -27.53
N ASN A 62 19.89 -1.68 -28.67
CA ASN A 62 20.70 -1.10 -29.76
C ASN A 62 19.86 -0.69 -30.99
N ILE A 63 18.52 -0.62 -30.87
CA ILE A 63 17.61 -0.29 -31.99
C ILE A 63 16.80 1.00 -31.75
N LEU A 64 16.72 1.51 -30.52
CA LEU A 64 16.11 2.81 -30.25
C LEU A 64 17.06 3.63 -29.40
N ASN A 65 17.36 4.84 -29.88
CA ASN A 65 18.19 5.87 -29.27
C ASN A 65 17.53 6.44 -27.98
N ILE A 66 17.01 5.56 -27.13
CA ILE A 66 16.42 5.84 -25.83
C ILE A 66 17.55 5.63 -24.83
N THR A 67 18.06 6.71 -24.26
CA THR A 67 19.02 6.67 -23.17
C THR A 67 18.31 6.12 -21.93
N VAL A 68 18.29 4.79 -21.79
CA VAL A 68 17.90 4.14 -20.54
C VAL A 68 19.02 4.44 -19.55
N LYS A 69 18.81 5.41 -18.64
CA LYS A 69 19.78 5.72 -17.57
C LYS A 69 20.06 4.44 -16.80
N ALA A 70 21.32 4.01 -16.78
CA ALA A 70 21.74 2.81 -16.07
C ALA A 70 21.55 3.03 -14.55
N LYS A 71 20.90 2.08 -13.88
CA LYS A 71 20.54 2.16 -12.46
C LYS A 71 21.78 1.85 -11.60
N CYS A 72 22.14 2.76 -10.70
CA CYS A 72 23.26 2.56 -9.77
C CYS A 72 22.85 1.67 -8.58
N GLU A 73 23.79 0.88 -8.06
CA GLU A 73 23.59 0.03 -6.88
C GLU A 73 23.20 0.84 -5.63
N GLU A 74 23.79 2.03 -5.47
CA GLU A 74 23.51 2.92 -4.33
C GLU A 74 22.07 3.48 -4.35
N GLN A 75 21.56 3.77 -5.56
CA GLN A 75 20.17 4.21 -5.76
C GLN A 75 19.20 3.08 -5.36
N GLN A 76 19.50 1.84 -5.76
CA GLN A 76 18.72 0.68 -5.37
C GLN A 76 18.75 0.42 -3.85
N LEU A 77 19.90 0.62 -3.21
CA LEU A 77 20.03 0.48 -1.75
C LEU A 77 19.15 1.49 -1.00
N LYS A 78 19.09 2.75 -1.45
CA LYS A 78 18.22 3.79 -0.88
C LYS A 78 16.73 3.44 -1.00
N PHE A 79 16.30 2.93 -2.15
CA PHE A 79 14.92 2.45 -2.32
C PHE A 79 14.62 1.24 -1.41
N ASN A 80 15.56 0.31 -1.27
CA ASN A 80 15.39 -0.82 -0.35
C ASN A 80 15.28 -0.34 1.11
N LEU A 81 16.08 0.65 1.52
CA LEU A 81 15.96 1.27 2.84
C LEU A 81 14.57 1.90 3.04
N MET A 82 14.06 2.61 2.04
CA MET A 82 12.72 3.17 2.07
C MET A 82 11.65 2.09 2.31
N LEU A 83 11.76 0.93 1.64
CA LEU A 83 10.86 -0.21 1.86
C LEU A 83 11.01 -0.84 3.24
N ILE A 84 12.24 -0.98 3.74
CA ILE A 84 12.53 -1.52 5.07
C ILE A 84 11.92 -0.61 6.14
N LEU A 85 12.02 0.70 6.00
CA LEU A 85 11.39 1.66 6.90
C LEU A 85 9.87 1.49 6.88
N PHE A 86 9.25 1.49 5.70
CA PHE A 86 7.81 1.26 5.57
C PHE A 86 7.37 -0.01 6.30
N THR A 87 8.01 -1.14 5.98
CA THR A 87 7.63 -2.46 6.51
C THR A 87 7.89 -2.59 8.01
N SER A 88 8.98 -2.00 8.52
CA SER A 88 9.28 -1.99 9.95
C SER A 88 8.20 -1.25 10.74
N PHE A 89 7.84 -0.03 10.31
CA PHE A 89 6.76 0.73 10.95
C PHE A 89 5.40 0.06 10.77
N ALA A 90 5.10 -0.47 9.58
CA ALA A 90 3.87 -1.22 9.33
C ALA A 90 3.72 -2.45 10.24
N ASN A 91 4.82 -3.07 10.68
CA ASN A 91 4.81 -4.22 11.60
C ASN A 91 4.75 -3.84 13.08
N VAL A 92 5.32 -2.70 13.49
CA VAL A 92 5.32 -2.24 14.89
C VAL A 92 3.99 -1.56 15.26
N THR A 93 3.48 -0.74 14.36
CA THR A 93 2.29 0.08 14.61
C THR A 93 1.00 -0.70 14.90
N PRO A 94 0.77 -1.93 14.41
CA PRO A 94 -0.37 -2.76 14.81
C PRO A 94 -0.50 -2.94 16.33
N VAL A 95 0.61 -3.09 17.05
CA VAL A 95 0.61 -3.23 18.51
C VAL A 95 0.10 -1.94 19.16
N ILE A 96 0.64 -0.80 18.72
CA ILE A 96 0.25 0.54 19.20
C ILE A 96 -1.23 0.80 18.91
N SER A 97 -1.66 0.54 17.67
CA SER A 97 -3.04 0.71 17.23
C SER A 97 -4.01 -0.17 18.04
N SER A 98 -3.61 -1.40 18.36
CA SER A 98 -4.40 -2.30 19.20
C SER A 98 -4.59 -1.75 20.61
N ILE A 99 -3.54 -1.20 21.24
CA ILE A 99 -3.65 -0.54 22.55
C ILE A 99 -4.55 0.70 22.46
N CYS A 100 -4.36 1.54 21.44
CA CYS A 100 -5.18 2.73 21.23
C CYS A 100 -6.66 2.38 21.02
N SER A 101 -6.97 1.23 20.41
CA SER A 101 -8.35 0.78 20.17
C SER A 101 -9.13 0.49 21.45
N LEU A 102 -8.46 0.32 22.59
CA LEU A 102 -9.10 0.16 23.91
C LEU A 102 -9.74 1.46 24.42
N ILE A 103 -9.25 2.61 23.95
CA ILE A 103 -9.65 3.94 24.45
C ILE A 103 -10.35 4.74 23.35
N ILE A 104 -9.92 4.58 22.10
CA ILE A 104 -10.39 5.35 20.95
C ILE A 104 -11.32 4.48 20.10
N LYS A 105 -12.48 5.03 19.72
CA LYS A 105 -13.41 4.30 18.84
C LYS A 105 -12.74 3.97 17.49
N PRO A 106 -12.96 2.78 16.91
CA PRO A 106 -12.33 2.35 15.67
C PRO A 106 -12.44 3.37 14.52
N LYS A 107 -13.60 4.04 14.38
CA LYS A 107 -13.81 5.08 13.37
C LYS A 107 -12.78 6.22 13.44
N TYR A 108 -12.50 6.73 14.64
CA TYR A 108 -11.57 7.85 14.80
C TYR A 108 -10.14 7.40 14.54
N LEU A 109 -9.79 6.19 14.98
CA LEU A 109 -8.48 5.62 14.72
C LEU A 109 -8.23 5.47 13.20
N ALA A 110 -9.23 5.00 12.45
CA ALA A 110 -9.14 4.92 10.99
C ALA A 110 -8.91 6.29 10.32
N MET A 111 -9.61 7.33 10.78
CA MET A 111 -9.44 8.70 10.29
C MET A 111 -8.04 9.24 10.60
N ILE A 112 -7.55 9.05 11.83
CA ILE A 112 -6.21 9.46 12.25
C ILE A 112 -5.16 8.77 11.38
N GLY A 113 -5.26 7.45 11.20
CA GLY A 113 -4.34 6.70 10.34
C GLY A 113 -4.35 7.20 8.90
N GLY A 114 -5.52 7.50 8.35
CA GLY A 114 -5.66 8.07 7.00
C GLY A 114 -5.00 9.45 6.86
N CYS A 115 -5.16 10.34 7.85
CA CYS A 115 -4.48 11.63 7.87
C CYS A 115 -2.97 11.47 7.92
N ILE A 116 -2.45 10.61 8.80
CA ILE A 116 -1.01 10.33 8.92
C ILE A 116 -0.46 9.81 7.59
N MET A 117 -1.15 8.84 6.98
CA MET A 117 -0.76 8.27 5.71
C MET A 117 -0.74 9.32 4.58
N THR A 118 -1.75 10.20 4.54
CA THR A 118 -1.81 11.30 3.58
C THR A 118 -0.64 12.27 3.75
N THR A 119 -0.27 12.61 4.99
CA THR A 119 0.92 13.42 5.27
C THR A 119 2.19 12.77 4.72
N GLY A 120 2.32 11.45 4.85
CA GLY A 120 3.44 10.71 4.27
C GLY A 120 3.48 10.77 2.74
N TYR A 121 2.34 10.69 2.06
CA TYR A 121 2.27 10.89 0.60
C TYR A 121 2.57 12.32 0.18
N LEU A 122 2.15 13.32 0.96
CA LEU A 122 2.50 14.72 0.72
C LEU A 122 4.01 14.93 0.83
N LEU A 123 4.67 14.29 1.80
CA LEU A 123 6.13 14.31 1.92
C LEU A 123 6.81 13.74 0.68
N PHE A 124 6.27 12.69 0.06
CA PHE A 124 6.79 12.18 -1.22
C PHE A 124 6.62 13.22 -2.34
N ALA A 125 5.44 13.82 -2.44
CA ALA A 125 5.13 14.78 -3.50
C ALA A 125 5.98 16.06 -3.43
N PHE A 126 6.35 16.50 -2.22
CA PHE A 126 7.21 17.67 -2.01
C PHE A 126 8.69 17.30 -1.83
N SER A 127 9.06 16.03 -2.03
CA SER A 127 10.45 15.63 -1.92
C SER A 127 11.25 16.21 -3.07
N THR A 128 12.39 16.83 -2.75
CA THR A 128 13.27 17.46 -3.73
C THR A 128 14.69 16.91 -3.54
N PRO A 129 15.62 17.12 -4.49
CA PRO A 129 17.01 16.72 -4.31
C PRO A 129 17.69 17.32 -3.07
N TYR A 130 17.17 18.43 -2.56
CA TYR A 130 17.68 19.11 -1.36
C TYR A 130 16.96 18.71 -0.07
N PHE A 131 15.81 18.06 -0.19
CA PHE A 131 14.99 17.61 0.93
C PHE A 131 14.54 16.17 0.66
N GLU A 132 15.36 15.21 1.11
CA GLU A 132 15.11 13.77 0.99
C GLU A 132 13.99 13.33 1.94
N ALA A 133 12.75 13.67 1.58
CA ALA A 133 11.57 13.36 2.37
C ALA A 133 11.04 11.94 2.16
N TYR A 134 11.57 11.21 1.18
CA TYR A 134 11.15 9.84 0.85
C TYR A 134 11.35 8.86 2.01
N GLU A 135 12.45 8.94 2.78
CA GLU A 135 12.69 8.02 3.89
C GLU A 135 11.71 8.28 5.05
N VAL A 136 11.59 9.55 5.45
CA VAL A 136 10.70 9.99 6.53
C VAL A 136 9.24 9.80 6.14
N GLY A 137 8.88 10.15 4.90
CA GLY A 137 7.55 9.91 4.35
C GLY A 137 7.20 8.44 4.39
N SER A 138 8.14 7.55 4.03
CA SER A 138 7.90 6.11 4.01
C SER A 138 7.61 5.54 5.40
N ALA A 139 8.36 5.99 6.41
CA ALA A 139 8.10 5.65 7.82
C ALA A 139 6.71 6.13 8.27
N ILE A 140 6.32 7.36 7.91
CA ILE A 140 5.01 7.94 8.23
C ILE A 140 3.87 7.20 7.53
N ILE A 141 4.02 6.85 6.25
CA ILE A 141 3.04 6.04 5.52
C ILE A 141 2.91 4.67 6.20
N GLY A 142 4.02 4.00 6.50
CA GLY A 142 4.01 2.70 7.19
C GLY A 142 3.29 2.74 8.55
N PHE A 143 3.50 3.82 9.31
CA PHE A 143 2.76 4.04 10.56
C PHE A 143 1.26 4.27 10.30
N GLY A 144 0.91 5.18 9.41
CA GLY A 144 -0.49 5.50 9.09
C GLY A 144 -1.27 4.31 8.53
N TYR A 145 -0.62 3.47 7.73
CA TYR A 145 -1.18 2.26 7.12
C TYR A 145 -1.84 1.38 8.20
N SER A 146 -1.08 0.91 9.17
CA SER A 146 -1.60 -0.03 10.17
C SER A 146 -2.67 0.59 11.08
N VAL A 147 -2.55 1.88 11.42
CA VAL A 147 -3.57 2.61 12.21
C VAL A 147 -4.88 2.77 11.43
N CYS A 148 -4.79 2.97 10.11
CA CYS A 148 -5.95 3.13 9.25
C CYS A 148 -6.69 1.81 9.02
N PHE A 149 -5.92 0.73 8.79
CA PHE A 149 -6.44 -0.54 8.32
C PHE A 149 -6.98 -1.45 9.45
N LEU A 150 -6.37 -1.46 10.63
CA LEU A 150 -6.80 -2.34 11.73
C LEU A 150 -8.27 -2.14 12.17
N PRO A 151 -8.75 -0.89 12.34
CA PRO A 151 -10.16 -0.65 12.63
C PRO A 151 -11.14 -1.23 11.62
N LEU A 152 -10.74 -1.40 10.36
CA LEU A 152 -11.61 -1.91 9.30
C LEU A 152 -11.92 -3.41 9.49
N PHE A 153 -11.11 -4.16 10.23
CA PHE A 153 -11.46 -5.53 10.62
C PHE A 153 -12.72 -5.59 11.47
N SER A 154 -13.02 -4.56 12.26
CA SER A 154 -14.29 -4.51 13.01
C SER A 154 -15.52 -4.48 12.10
N VAL A 155 -15.38 -4.01 10.86
CA VAL A 155 -16.43 -4.09 9.84
C VAL A 155 -16.64 -5.53 9.37
N ALA A 156 -15.55 -6.30 9.23
CA ALA A 156 -15.61 -7.72 8.84
C ALA A 156 -16.37 -8.58 9.86
N PHE A 157 -16.22 -8.27 11.15
CA PHE A 157 -16.89 -9.00 12.24
C PHE A 157 -18.33 -8.57 12.50
N ARG A 158 -18.77 -7.44 11.91
CA ARG A 158 -20.14 -6.92 12.10
C ARG A 158 -21.18 -7.67 11.27
N GLU A 159 -20.76 -8.35 10.21
CA GLU A 159 -21.61 -9.14 9.31
C GLU A 159 -21.06 -10.58 9.24
N PRO A 160 -21.50 -11.48 10.15
CA PRO A 160 -20.90 -12.81 10.31
C PRO A 160 -20.97 -13.67 9.04
N GLY A 161 -21.93 -13.40 8.14
CA GLY A 161 -22.04 -14.06 6.84
C GLY A 161 -21.00 -13.63 5.79
N TRP A 162 -20.21 -12.58 6.05
CA TRP A 162 -19.24 -12.01 5.10
C TRP A 162 -17.81 -11.95 5.68
N THR A 163 -17.62 -12.33 6.94
CA THR A 163 -16.31 -12.25 7.60
C THR A 163 -15.23 -13.01 6.85
N HIS A 164 -15.56 -14.18 6.29
CA HIS A 164 -14.66 -15.02 5.50
C HIS A 164 -14.34 -14.46 4.10
N ILE A 165 -15.02 -13.39 3.68
CA ILE A 165 -14.76 -12.66 2.44
C ILE A 165 -13.95 -11.40 2.76
N VAL A 166 -14.43 -10.62 3.73
CA VAL A 166 -13.88 -9.32 4.08
C VAL A 166 -12.52 -9.47 4.77
N TYR A 167 -12.35 -10.43 5.67
CA TYR A 167 -11.08 -10.64 6.38
C TYR A 167 -9.91 -10.98 5.43
N PRO A 168 -9.98 -12.03 4.58
CA PRO A 168 -8.88 -12.31 3.66
C PRO A 168 -8.66 -11.21 2.61
N LEU A 169 -9.67 -10.39 2.30
CA LEU A 169 -9.47 -9.24 1.41
C LEU A 169 -8.63 -8.15 2.07
N ILE A 170 -8.79 -7.96 3.38
CA ILE A 170 -7.99 -7.02 4.16
C ILE A 170 -6.55 -7.53 4.34
N VAL A 171 -6.37 -8.83 4.57
CA VAL A 171 -5.05 -9.44 4.90
C VAL A 171 -4.24 -9.77 3.65
N GLU A 172 -4.86 -10.34 2.61
CA GLU A 172 -4.19 -10.78 1.38
C GLU A 172 -5.09 -10.63 0.14
N PRO A 173 -5.16 -9.43 -0.48
CA PRO A 173 -5.96 -9.22 -1.69
C PRO A 173 -5.59 -10.17 -2.84
N LYS A 174 -4.33 -10.63 -2.88
CA LYS A 174 -3.81 -11.55 -3.91
C LYS A 174 -4.36 -12.96 -3.81
N SER A 175 -4.56 -13.51 -2.61
CA SER A 175 -5.05 -14.88 -2.44
C SER A 175 -6.52 -14.97 -2.89
N ILE A 176 -7.29 -13.90 -2.71
CA ILE A 176 -8.65 -13.76 -3.25
C ILE A 176 -8.66 -13.58 -4.77
N MET A 177 -7.82 -12.71 -5.35
CA MET A 177 -7.78 -12.55 -6.81
C MET A 177 -7.38 -13.84 -7.54
N ARG A 178 -6.49 -14.64 -6.96
CA ARG A 178 -6.12 -15.96 -7.49
C ARG A 178 -7.22 -17.02 -7.30
N SER A 179 -8.11 -16.82 -6.33
CA SER A 179 -9.25 -17.70 -6.00
C SER A 179 -10.60 -17.18 -6.52
N TRP A 180 -10.60 -16.06 -7.26
CA TRP A 180 -11.77 -15.34 -7.75
C TRP A 180 -12.80 -16.20 -8.50
N PRO A 181 -12.40 -17.20 -9.33
CA PRO A 181 -13.36 -18.06 -10.03
C PRO A 181 -14.25 -18.87 -9.08
N LYS A 182 -13.75 -19.25 -7.90
CA LYS A 182 -14.53 -19.96 -6.87
C LYS A 182 -15.38 -19.00 -6.03
N PHE A 183 -14.93 -17.76 -5.90
CA PHE A 183 -15.58 -16.70 -5.12
C PHE A 183 -16.83 -16.14 -5.79
N HIS A 184 -16.89 -16.14 -7.13
CA HIS A 184 -18.05 -15.71 -7.91
C HIS A 184 -19.35 -16.42 -7.49
N ASN A 185 -19.28 -17.72 -7.18
CA ASN A 185 -20.46 -18.50 -6.78
C ASN A 185 -20.97 -18.14 -5.37
N TYR A 186 -20.08 -17.75 -4.45
CA TYR A 186 -20.47 -17.29 -3.12
C TYR A 186 -20.98 -15.84 -3.13
N PHE A 187 -20.39 -14.98 -3.96
CA PHE A 187 -20.83 -13.59 -4.12
C PHE A 187 -22.19 -13.53 -4.85
N ALA A 188 -22.40 -14.34 -5.88
CA ALA A 188 -23.68 -14.42 -6.59
C ALA A 188 -24.80 -14.98 -5.70
N ALA A 189 -24.52 -15.99 -4.87
CA ALA A 189 -25.50 -16.59 -3.96
C ALA A 189 -25.88 -15.69 -2.77
N SER A 190 -25.07 -14.68 -2.44
CA SER A 190 -25.30 -13.74 -1.33
C SER A 190 -25.79 -12.36 -1.77
N VAL A 191 -25.82 -12.09 -3.09
CA VAL A 191 -26.37 -10.88 -3.70
C VAL A 191 -27.84 -11.04 -4.10
N ILE A 192 -28.31 -12.27 -4.30
CA ILE A 192 -29.74 -12.63 -4.38
C ILE A 192 -30.32 -12.70 -2.95
#